data_AF-A0A929IZX5-F1
#
_entry.id   AF-A0A929IZX5-F1
#
_cell.length_a   1.000
_cell.length_b   1.000
_cell.length_c   1.000
_cell.angle_alpha   90.00
_cell.angle_beta   90.00
_cell.angle_gamma   90.00
#
_symmetry.space_group_name_H-M   'P 1'
#
loop_
_entity.id
_entity.type
_entity.pdbx_description
1 polymer ?
#
loop_
_entity_poly.entity_id
_entity_poly.type
_entity_poly.pdbx_seq_one_letter_code
_entity_poly.pdbx_strand_id
1 'polypeptide(L)' 'MSDILDIINRAQQDIHNASNLASLDKLRVHFLGKKGLLTEKLKQVGKLPAEQRPKAGQDIN' A
#
# COMPACT_ATOMS: atom_id res chain seq x y z
N MET A 1 -12.06 1.69 0.92
CA MET A 1 -11.85 0.45 1.70
C MET A 1 -11.56 -0.76 0.82
N SER A 2 -12.35 -1.08 -0.21
CA SER A 2 -12.09 -2.24 -1.10
C SER A 2 -10.65 -2.27 -1.64
N ASP A 3 -10.17 -1.19 -2.24
CA ASP A 3 -8.82 -1.13 -2.84
C ASP A 3 -7.66 -1.42 -1.88
N ILE A 4 -7.78 -1.04 -0.60
CA ILE A 4 -6.70 -1.27 0.39
C ILE A 4 -6.66 -2.75 0.77
N LEU A 5 -7.84 -3.36 0.98
CA LEU A 5 -7.95 -4.78 1.28
C LEU A 5 -7.41 -5.62 0.12
N ASP A 6 -7.66 -5.21 -1.12
CA ASP A 6 -7.13 -5.87 -2.31
C ASP A 6 -5.59 -5.81 -2.36
N ILE A 7 -4.99 -4.66 -2.03
CA ILE A 7 -3.53 -4.51 -1.93
C ILE A 7 -2.97 -5.43 -0.84
N ILE A 8 -3.62 -5.50 0.34
CA ILE A 8 -3.19 -6.33 1.46
C ILE A 8 -3.23 -7.81 1.08
N ASN A 9 -4.37 -8.28 0.55
CA ASN A 9 -4.55 -9.69 0.16
C ASN A 9 -3.50 -10.11 -0.88
N ARG A 10 -3.27 -9.25 -1.88
CA ARG A 10 -2.27 -9.51 -2.91
C ARG A 10 -0.85 -9.52 -2.34
N ALA A 11 -0.52 -8.57 -1.48
CA ALA A 11 0.78 -8.56 -0.82
C ALA A 11 1.01 -9.82 0.02
N GLN A 12 0.01 -10.27 0.79
CA GLN A 12 0.11 -11.49 1.58
C GLN A 12 0.33 -12.72 0.70
N GLN A 13 -0.42 -12.86 -0.40
CA GLN A 13 -0.26 -13.96 -1.34
C GLN A 13 1.13 -13.94 -1.99
N ASP A 14 1.57 -12.78 -2.48
CA ASP A 14 2.86 -12.64 -3.15
C ASP A 14 4.03 -12.89 -2.19
N ILE A 15 3.93 -12.43 -0.93
CA ILE A 15 4.91 -12.71 0.14
C ILE A 15 4.98 -14.20 0.43
N HIS A 16 3.83 -14.88 0.55
CA HIS A 16 3.80 -16.33 0.81
C HIS A 16 4.45 -17.14 -0.32
N ASN A 17 4.35 -16.66 -1.56
CA ASN A 17 4.94 -17.30 -2.74
C ASN A 17 6.40 -16.90 -3.01
N ALA A 18 6.96 -15.95 -2.26
CA ALA A 18 8.32 -15.49 -2.48
C ALA A 18 9.35 -16.56 -2.05
N SER A 19 10.16 -17.03 -3.00
CA SER A 19 11.10 -18.14 -2.79
C SER A 19 12.49 -17.73 -2.29
N ASN A 20 12.79 -16.42 -2.21
CA ASN A 20 14.08 -15.93 -1.77
C ASN A 20 14.02 -14.44 -1.34
N LEU A 21 15.10 -13.99 -0.70
CA LEU A 21 15.21 -12.62 -0.18
C LEU A 21 15.16 -11.55 -1.27
N ALA A 22 15.70 -11.82 -2.46
CA ALA A 22 15.66 -10.85 -3.56
C ALA A 22 14.22 -10.66 -4.08
N SER A 23 13.41 -11.73 -4.10
CA SER A 23 11.98 -11.66 -4.39
C SER A 23 11.24 -10.84 -3.34
N LEU A 24 11.50 -11.08 -2.05
CA LEU A 24 10.89 -10.32 -0.95
C LEU A 24 11.24 -8.83 -1.00
N ASP A 25 12.48 -8.47 -1.34
CA ASP A 25 12.85 -7.06 -1.47
C ASP A 25 12.14 -6.38 -2.66
N LYS A 26 11.99 -7.07 -3.79
CA LYS A 26 11.18 -6.56 -4.91
C LYS A 26 9.73 -6.32 -4.50
N LEU A 27 9.12 -7.24 -3.76
CA LEU A 27 7.76 -7.08 -3.26
C LEU A 27 7.66 -5.91 -2.28
N ARG A 28 8.62 -5.78 -1.34
CA ARG A 28 8.72 -4.64 -0.42
C ARG A 28 8.75 -3.31 -1.17
N VAL A 29 9.57 -3.20 -2.22
CA VAL A 29 9.63 -1.99 -3.06
C VAL A 29 8.33 -1.76 -3.83
N HIS A 30 7.72 -2.82 -4.38
CA HIS A 30 6.47 -2.73 -5.14
C HIS A 30 5.29 -2.25 -4.30
N PHE A 31 5.13 -2.76 -3.07
CA PHE A 31 3.99 -2.40 -2.22
C PHE A 31 4.26 -1.15 -1.38
N LEU A 32 5.46 -1.04 -0.80
CA LEU A 32 5.79 -0.05 0.24
C LEU A 32 6.81 1.01 -0.21
N GLY A 33 7.37 0.89 -1.41
CA GLY A 33 8.35 1.85 -1.92
C GLY A 33 7.76 3.26 -2.11
N LYS A 34 8.63 4.24 -2.41
CA LYS A 34 8.20 5.64 -2.63
C LYS A 34 7.17 5.82 -3.74
N LYS A 35 7.14 4.90 -4.71
CA LYS A 35 6.15 4.82 -5.80
C LYS A 35 5.34 3.51 -5.71
N GLY A 36 5.37 2.86 -4.55
CA GLY A 36 4.67 1.61 -4.31
C GLY A 36 3.17 1.85 -4.11
N LEU A 37 2.39 0.78 -4.26
CA LEU A 37 0.94 0.85 -4.29
C LEU A 37 0.35 1.56 -3.06
N LEU A 38 0.84 1.23 -1.85
CA LEU A 38 0.34 1.84 -0.61
C LEU A 38 0.72 3.33 -0.53
N THR A 39 1.97 3.65 -0.85
CA THR A 39 2.47 5.04 -0.81
C THR A 39 1.72 5.95 -1.80
N GLU A 40 1.38 5.45 -2.99
CA GLU A 40 0.57 6.21 -3.94
C GLU A 40 -0.86 6.47 -3.43
N LYS A 41 -1.47 5.52 -2.72
CA LYS A 41 -2.77 5.73 -2.06
C LYS A 41 -2.66 6.80 -0.95
N LEU A 42 -1.62 6.75 -0.12
CA LEU A 42 -1.37 7.79 0.88
C LEU A 42 -1.16 9.18 0.26
N LYS A 43 -0.48 9.29 -0.88
CA LYS A 43 -0.35 10.57 -1.61
C LYS A 43 -1.69 11.10 -2.12
N GLN A 44 -2.63 10.23 -2.48
CA GLN A 44 -3.98 10.66 -2.89
C GLN A 44 -4.74 11.30 -1.73
N VAL A 45 -4.52 10.87 -0.48
CA VAL A 45 -5.09 11.53 0.70
C VAL A 45 -4.65 12.99 0.79
N GLY A 46 -3.37 13.28 0.49
CA GLY A 46 -2.85 14.65 0.48
C GLY A 46 -3.55 15.58 -0.52
N LYS A 47 -4.23 15.03 -1.54
CA LYS A 47 -5.00 15.80 -2.54
C LYS A 47 -6.43 16.10 -2.10
N LEU A 48 -6.91 15.51 -1.01
CA LEU A 48 -8.25 15.74 -0.49
C LEU A 48 -8.36 17.10 0.23
N PRO A 49 -9.57 17.66 0.37
CA PRO A 49 -9.83 18.80 1.24
C PRO A 49 -9.35 18.55 2.67
N ALA A 50 -8.87 19.58 3.35
CA ALA A 50 -8.24 19.46 4.67
C ALA A 50 -9.10 18.69 5.69
N GLU A 51 -10.42 18.92 5.67
CA GLU A 51 -11.40 18.29 6.55
C GLU A 51 -11.55 16.78 6.33
N GLN A 52 -11.26 16.29 5.12
CA GLN A 52 -11.42 14.88 4.74
C GLN A 52 -10.14 14.06 4.96
N ARG A 53 -8.97 14.73 5.04
CA ARG A 53 -7.67 14.06 5.19
C ARG A 53 -7.56 13.19 6.45
N PRO A 54 -8.02 13.61 7.65
CA PRO A 54 -7.84 12.81 8.86
C PRO A 54 -8.50 11.43 8.76
N LYS A 55 -9.76 11.40 8.30
CA LYS A 55 -10.53 10.17 8.14
C LYS A 55 -9.93 9.28 7.05
N ALA A 56 -9.67 9.85 5.88
CA ALA A 56 -9.07 9.09 4.76
C ALA A 56 -7.65 8.59 5.08
N GLY A 57 -6.88 9.32 5.88
CA GLY A 57 -5.56 8.88 6.36
C GLY A 57 -5.66 7.75 7.38
N GLN A 58 -6.61 7.81 8.31
CA GLN A 58 -6.88 6.73 9.27
C GLN A 58 -7.36 5.45 8.59
N ASP A 59 -8.14 5.55 7.51
CA ASP A 59 -8.60 4.37 6.76
C ASP A 59 -7.46 3.62 6.03
N ILE A 60 -6.27 4.22 5.92
CA ILE A 60 -5.12 3.68 5.17
C ILE A 60 -3.93 3.31 6.08
N ASN A 61 -3.68 4.05 7.16
CA ASN A 61 -2.56 3.81 8.09
C ASN A 61 -2.84 2.67 9.06
#